data_AF-A0A6I3F574-F1
#
_entry.id   AF-A0A6I3F574-F1
#
_cell.length_a   1.000
_cell.length_b   1.000
_cell.length_c   1.000
_cell.angle_alpha   90.00
_cell.angle_beta   90.00
_cell.angle_gamma   90.00
#
_symmetry.space_group_name_H-M   'P 1'
#
loop_
_entity.id
_entity.type
_entity.pdbx_description
1 polymer ?
#
loop_
_entity_poly.entity_id
_entity_poly.type
_entity_poly.pdbx_seq_one_letter_code
_entity_poly.pdbx_strand_id
1 'polypeptide(L)'
;MATTKKRTTKSIADGLIAADDTSPSATLAREILADYSDLTPSVMRIVSADLSEGQRQRALEQFRNSLGAIDDPNRDPRYAIANCGPAEH
;
A
#
# COMPACT_ATOMS: atom_id res chain seq x y z
N MET A 1 11.60 -28.83 24.87
CA MET A 1 10.94 -28.83 23.55
C MET A 1 10.30 -27.47 23.34
N ALA A 2 10.98 -26.52 22.69
CA ALA A 2 10.43 -25.18 22.46
C ALA A 2 9.69 -25.14 21.10
N THR A 3 8.37 -25.07 21.13
CA THR A 3 7.54 -24.88 19.93
C THR A 3 7.38 -23.40 19.65
N THR A 4 8.33 -22.80 18.94
CA THR A 4 8.18 -21.42 18.44
C THR A 4 7.32 -21.46 17.17
N LYS A 5 6.07 -21.00 17.31
CA LYS A 5 5.11 -20.80 16.21
C LYS A 5 5.79 -19.98 15.10
N LYS A 6 5.99 -20.61 13.94
CA LYS A 6 6.40 -19.93 12.70
C LYS A 6 5.38 -18.84 12.41
N ARG A 7 5.77 -17.57 12.55
CA ARG A 7 5.01 -16.45 12.00
C ARG A 7 5.12 -16.56 10.48
N THR A 8 4.09 -17.15 9.89
CA THR A 8 3.87 -17.19 8.45
C THR A 8 3.64 -15.75 7.99
N THR A 9 4.68 -15.09 7.51
CA THR A 9 4.59 -13.83 6.74
C THR A 9 4.17 -14.10 5.28
N LYS A 10 3.83 -15.35 4.95
CA LYS A 10 3.31 -15.72 3.63
C LYS A 10 1.83 -15.34 3.54
N SER A 11 1.53 -14.52 2.54
CA SER A 11 0.21 -14.37 1.93
C SER A 11 -0.75 -13.32 2.48
N ILE A 12 -0.28 -12.19 3.04
CA ILE A 12 -1.16 -11.01 3.12
C ILE A 12 -1.14 -10.21 1.81
N ALA A 13 0.01 -10.13 1.11
CA ALA A 13 0.09 -9.49 -0.20
C ALA A 13 -0.51 -10.34 -1.35
N ASP A 14 -0.47 -11.67 -1.21
CA ASP A 14 -0.76 -12.65 -2.28
C ASP A 14 -2.22 -12.66 -2.75
N GLY A 15 -3.18 -12.28 -1.88
CA GLY A 15 -4.60 -12.14 -2.25
C GLY A 15 -5.03 -10.72 -2.60
N LEU A 16 -4.13 -9.75 -2.47
CA LEU A 16 -4.45 -8.32 -2.46
C LEU A 16 -4.10 -7.64 -3.78
N ILE A 17 -2.98 -8.08 -4.35
CA ILE A 17 -2.49 -7.68 -5.65
C ILE A 17 -2.29 -9.00 -6.38
N ALA A 18 -3.01 -9.23 -7.48
CA ALA A 18 -2.86 -10.49 -8.21
C ALA A 18 -1.38 -10.67 -8.56
N ALA A 19 -0.86 -11.89 -8.47
CA ALA A 19 0.56 -12.15 -8.73
C ALA A 19 1.01 -11.70 -10.14
N ASP A 20 0.07 -11.67 -11.08
CA ASP A 20 0.27 -11.22 -12.46
C ASP A 20 -0.03 -9.71 -12.68
N ASP A 21 -0.54 -9.01 -11.66
CA ASP A 21 -0.88 -7.60 -11.77
C ASP A 21 0.40 -6.77 -11.88
N THR A 22 0.70 -6.28 -13.07
CA THR A 22 1.90 -5.50 -13.39
C THR A 22 1.60 -4.00 -13.44
N SER A 23 0.44 -3.58 -12.93
CA SER A 23 0.10 -2.17 -12.87
C SER A 23 1.12 -1.39 -12.03
N PRO A 24 1.30 -0.09 -12.33
CA PRO A 24 2.22 0.75 -11.59
C PRO A 24 1.83 0.85 -10.10
N SER A 25 0.53 0.90 -9.78
CA SER A 25 0.07 0.90 -8.39
C SER A 25 0.39 -0.41 -7.66
N ALA A 26 0.18 -1.56 -8.30
CA ALA A 26 0.52 -2.87 -7.76
C ALA A 26 2.02 -3.01 -7.50
N THR A 27 2.86 -2.53 -8.42
CA THR A 27 4.31 -2.52 -8.25
C THR A 27 4.72 -1.69 -7.05
N LEU A 28 4.21 -0.46 -6.93
CA LEU A 28 4.47 0.41 -5.78
C LEU A 28 3.99 -0.19 -4.46
N ALA A 29 2.80 -0.80 -4.46
CA ALA A 29 2.28 -1.44 -3.27
C ALA A 29 3.20 -2.59 -2.82
N ARG A 30 3.70 -3.42 -3.73
CA ARG A 30 4.68 -4.48 -3.41
C ARG A 30 5.99 -3.91 -2.86
N GLU A 31 6.52 -2.84 -3.43
CA GLU A 31 7.72 -2.17 -2.91
C GLU A 31 7.50 -1.68 -1.48
N ILE A 32 6.40 -0.97 -1.21
CA ILE A 32 6.08 -0.46 0.13
C ILE A 32 5.95 -1.62 1.13
N LEU A 33 5.35 -2.75 0.74
CA LEU A 33 5.22 -3.92 1.61
C LEU A 33 6.54 -4.66 1.85
N ALA A 34 7.47 -4.60 0.89
CA ALA A 34 8.81 -5.15 1.04
C ALA A 34 9.63 -4.35 2.06
N ASP A 35 9.53 -3.02 2.05
CA ASP A 35 10.21 -2.14 3.00
C ASP A 35 9.47 -2.00 4.35
N TYR A 36 8.13 -2.02 4.33
CA TYR A 36 7.26 -1.72 5.48
C TYR A 36 6.12 -2.74 5.61
N SER A 37 6.47 -3.99 5.92
CA SER A 37 5.46 -5.06 6.05
C SER A 37 4.40 -4.80 7.12
N ASP A 38 4.67 -4.00 8.15
CA ASP A 38 3.67 -3.58 9.16
C ASP A 38 2.57 -2.67 8.60
N LEU A 39 2.81 -2.01 7.45
CA LEU A 39 1.85 -1.11 6.80
C LEU A 39 0.91 -1.82 5.82
N THR A 40 0.92 -3.15 5.82
CA THR A 40 0.01 -3.97 4.99
C THR A 40 -1.46 -3.55 5.05
N PRO A 41 -2.10 -3.37 6.24
CA PRO A 41 -3.50 -2.94 6.28
C PRO A 41 -3.73 -1.54 5.70
N SER A 42 -2.72 -0.67 5.72
CA SER A 42 -2.80 0.68 5.15
C SER A 42 -2.73 0.64 3.63
N VAL A 43 -1.75 -0.08 3.07
CA VAL A 43 -1.61 -0.28 1.62
C VAL A 43 -2.85 -0.97 1.06
N MET A 44 -3.37 -1.98 1.76
CA MET A 44 -4.62 -2.66 1.39
C MET A 44 -5.78 -1.68 1.23
N ARG A 45 -5.90 -0.72 2.15
CA ARG A 45 -6.98 0.25 2.12
C ARG A 45 -6.92 1.13 0.87
N ILE A 46 -5.72 1.49 0.43
CA ILE A 46 -5.49 2.30 -0.78
C ILE A 46 -5.78 1.48 -2.05
N VAL A 47 -5.29 0.23 -2.10
CA VAL A 47 -5.50 -0.67 -3.24
C VAL A 47 -6.98 -1.03 -3.42
N SER A 48 -7.68 -1.33 -2.32
CA SER A 48 -9.12 -1.64 -2.33
C SER A 48 -10.03 -0.42 -2.37
N ALA A 49 -9.48 0.80 -2.44
CA ALA A 49 -10.30 2.00 -2.61
C ALA A 49 -10.87 2.09 -4.03
N ASP A 50 -12.05 2.69 -4.13
CA ASP A 50 -12.73 2.99 -5.40
C ASP A 50 -12.02 4.18 -6.08
N LEU A 51 -10.83 3.90 -6.60
CA LEU A 51 -9.92 4.83 -7.24
C LEU A 51 -9.56 4.30 -8.62
N SER A 52 -9.40 5.22 -9.57
CA SER A 52 -8.77 4.88 -10.84
C SER A 52 -7.29 4.54 -10.66
N GLU A 53 -6.70 3.82 -11.61
CA GLU A 53 -5.30 3.40 -11.56
C GLU A 53 -4.34 4.57 -11.25
N GLY A 54 -4.49 5.70 -11.94
CA GLY A 54 -3.67 6.89 -11.70
C GLY A 54 -3.84 7.49 -10.29
N GLN A 55 -5.06 7.50 -9.77
CA GLN A 55 -5.33 7.97 -8.40
C GLN A 55 -4.75 7.02 -7.34
N ARG A 56 -4.89 5.71 -7.56
CA ARG A 56 -4.32 4.68 -6.68
C ARG A 56 -2.80 4.77 -6.66
N GLN A 57 -2.17 4.90 -7.83
CA GLN A 57 -0.72 5.11 -7.94
C GLN A 57 -0.29 6.35 -7.15
N ARG A 58 -0.94 7.50 -7.38
CA ARG A 58 -0.67 8.75 -6.67
C ARG A 58 -0.84 8.61 -5.15
N ALA A 59 -1.89 7.96 -4.70
CA ALA A 59 -2.13 7.71 -3.27
C ALA A 59 -0.99 6.87 -2.65
N LEU A 60 -0.52 5.84 -3.35
CA LEU A 60 0.61 5.01 -2.89
C LEU A 60 1.94 5.77 -2.90
N GLU A 61 2.20 6.60 -3.93
CA GLU A 61 3.39 7.46 -3.99
C GLU A 61 3.42 8.47 -2.84
N GLN A 62 2.28 9.14 -2.57
CA GLN A 62 2.17 10.05 -1.43
C GLN A 62 2.37 9.31 -0.12
N PHE A 63 1.68 8.17 0.07
CA PHE A 63 1.84 7.35 1.27
C PHE A 63 3.31 6.95 1.48
N ARG A 64 4.00 6.47 0.44
CA ARG A 64 5.43 6.10 0.46
C ARG A 64 6.32 7.28 0.86
N ASN A 65 6.13 8.44 0.24
CA ASN A 65 6.93 9.64 0.53
C ASN A 65 6.74 10.11 1.98
N SER A 66 5.51 10.02 2.48
CA SER A 66 5.16 10.38 3.86
C SER A 66 5.75 9.47 4.92
N LEU A 67 6.18 8.24 4.58
CA LEU A 67 6.83 7.37 5.56
C LEU A 67 8.15 7.97 6.08
N GLY A 68 8.83 8.77 5.26
CA GLY A 68 10.06 9.49 5.61
C GLY A 68 9.85 10.75 6.46
N ALA A 69 8.61 11.22 6.62
CA ALA A 69 8.25 12.40 7.39
C ALA A 69 7.34 12.02 8.56
N ILE A 70 7.83 12.20 9.80
CA ILE A 70 7.12 11.78 11.03
C ILE A 70 5.77 12.48 11.19
N ASP A 71 5.63 13.72 10.71
CA ASP A 71 4.44 14.57 10.90
C ASP A 71 3.55 14.64 9.64
N ASP A 72 3.80 13.81 8.62
CA ASP A 72 3.06 13.93 7.37
C ASP A 72 1.66 13.26 7.44
N PRO A 73 0.58 14.00 7.12
CA PRO A 73 -0.78 13.47 7.24
C PRO A 73 -1.07 12.35 6.23
N ASN A 74 -0.34 12.24 5.11
CA ASN A 74 -0.52 11.13 4.17
C ASN A 74 0.12 9.82 4.65
N ARG A 75 0.73 9.77 5.86
CA ARG A 75 0.95 8.49 6.57
C ARG A 75 -0.34 7.77 6.87
N ASP A 76 -1.46 8.49 6.96
CA ASP A 76 -2.77 7.88 7.05
C ASP A 76 -3.27 7.53 5.65
N PRO A 77 -3.56 6.23 5.36
CA PRO A 77 -4.01 5.82 4.04
C PRO A 77 -5.32 6.51 3.64
N ARG A 78 -6.18 6.87 4.61
CA ARG A 78 -7.43 7.59 4.36
C ARG A 78 -7.17 9.00 3.83
N TYR A 79 -6.14 9.66 4.37
CA TYR A 79 -5.75 11.00 3.93
C TYR A 79 -5.09 10.94 2.55
N ALA A 80 -4.22 9.96 2.32
CA ALA A 80 -3.60 9.71 1.02
C ALA A 80 -4.66 9.45 -0.09
N ILE A 81 -5.71 8.67 0.21
CA ILE A 81 -6.84 8.43 -0.69
C ILE A 81 -7.61 9.74 -0.95
N ALA A 82 -7.94 10.50 0.08
CA ALA A 82 -8.68 11.75 -0.07
C ALA A 82 -7.87 12.83 -0.83
N ASN A 83 -6.54 12.81 -0.70
CA ASN A 83 -5.63 13.80 -1.26
C ASN A 83 -4.94 13.34 -2.56
N CYS A 84 -5.33 12.21 -3.15
CA CYS A 84 -4.72 11.69 -4.38
C CYS A 84 -5.02 12.52 -5.64
N GLY A 85 -5.90 13.52 -5.53
CA GLY A 85 -6.27 14.44 -6.59
C GLY A 85 -7.34 13.88 -7.55
N PRO A 86 -7.89 14.72 -8.45
CA PRO A 86 -8.77 14.25 -9.52
C PRO A 86 -7.99 13.38 -10.51
N ALA A 87 -8.67 12.39 -11.09
CA ALA A 87 -8.15 11.65 -12.22
C ALA A 87 -8.09 12.60 -13.44
N GLU A 88 -6.93 13.20 -13.68
CA GLU A 88 -6.70 14.00 -14.89
C GLU A 88 -6.80 13.06 -16.10
N HIS A 89 -7.63 13.46 -17.06
CA HIS A 89 -8.28 12.63 -18.09
C HIS A 89 -7.49 12.56 -19.40
#